data_AF-A0A077QEC1-F1
#
_entry.id   AF-A0A077QEC1-F1
#
_cell.length_a   1.000
_cell.length_b   1.000
_cell.length_c   1.000
_cell.angle_alpha   90.00
_cell.angle_beta   90.00
_cell.angle_gamma   90.00
#
_symmetry.space_group_name_H-M   'P 1'
#
loop_
_entity.id
_entity.type
_entity.pdbx_description
1 polymer ?
#
loop_
_entity_poly.entity_id
_entity_poly.type
_entity_poly.pdbx_seq_one_letter_code
_entity_poly.pdbx_strand_id
1 'polypeptide(L)'
;MEAKATHPHNKRKINFFSDIFALNTFCYIISLPIELGFAQMSFSTHLHTRFIGLFIITTTARPFGIWRDWIFKKFKISNEDKGIKPYLVDTLAYLSFEMPLYITNLTISGASLEQMIKSILFFAFIAGMVGRPYGIYRNFIRCKIFKLDSSL
;
A
#
# COMPACT_ATOMS: atom_id res chain seq x y z
N MET A 1 -16.58 27.85 -17.58
CA MET A 1 -15.65 26.72 -17.30
C MET A 1 -16.50 25.55 -16.85
N GLU A 2 -16.72 24.59 -17.75
CA GLU A 2 -17.64 23.48 -17.54
C GLU A 2 -17.14 22.55 -16.43
N ALA A 3 -17.92 22.45 -15.36
CA ALA A 3 -17.82 21.37 -14.40
C ALA A 3 -18.21 20.08 -15.14
N LYS A 4 -17.20 19.34 -15.62
CA LYS A 4 -17.40 18.03 -16.24
C LYS A 4 -18.01 17.13 -15.18
N ALA A 5 -19.32 16.89 -15.27
CA ALA A 5 -20.04 15.96 -14.42
C ALA A 5 -19.48 14.56 -14.65
N THR A 6 -18.42 14.20 -13.91
CA THR A 6 -17.88 12.85 -13.89
C THR A 6 -18.96 11.93 -13.34
N HIS A 7 -19.57 11.14 -14.22
CA HIS A 7 -20.53 10.11 -13.85
C HIS A 7 -19.98 9.26 -12.68
N PRO A 8 -20.80 8.92 -11.66
CA PRO A 8 -20.34 8.25 -10.44
C PRO A 8 -19.62 6.91 -10.71
N HIS A 9 -20.00 6.21 -11.78
CA HIS A 9 -19.35 4.99 -12.24
C HIS A 9 -17.90 5.21 -12.72
N ASN A 10 -17.62 6.33 -13.41
CA ASN A 10 -16.26 6.69 -13.82
C ASN A 10 -15.40 7.02 -12.61
N LYS A 11 -15.94 7.70 -11.60
CA LYS A 11 -15.21 8.02 -10.37
C LYS A 11 -14.79 6.74 -9.62
N ARG A 12 -15.63 5.71 -9.56
CA ARG A 12 -15.28 4.41 -8.94
C ARG A 12 -14.15 3.70 -9.69
N LYS A 13 -14.20 3.68 -11.02
CA LYS A 13 -13.14 3.08 -11.86
C LYS A 13 -11.80 3.82 -11.71
N ILE A 14 -11.81 5.15 -11.75
CA ILE A 14 -10.60 5.96 -11.60
C ILE A 14 -9.94 5.73 -10.23
N ASN A 15 -10.74 5.66 -9.16
CA ASN A 15 -10.21 5.33 -7.83
C ASN A 15 -9.58 3.93 -7.77
N PHE A 16 -10.20 2.94 -8.40
CA PHE A 16 -9.67 1.58 -8.48
C PHE A 16 -8.31 1.54 -9.21
N PHE A 17 -8.25 2.10 -10.41
CA PHE A 17 -7.00 2.15 -11.19
C PHE A 17 -5.92 2.97 -10.51
N SER A 18 -6.28 4.08 -9.86
CA SER A 18 -5.31 4.90 -9.14
C SER A 18 -4.67 4.16 -7.97
N ASP A 19 -5.45 3.40 -7.20
CA ASP A 19 -4.91 2.64 -6.06
C ASP A 19 -4.05 1.46 -6.52
N ILE A 20 -4.48 0.75 -7.57
CA ILE A 20 -3.70 -0.32 -8.20
C ILE A 20 -2.38 0.21 -8.73
N PHE A 21 -2.43 1.31 -9.48
CA PHE A 21 -1.24 1.91 -10.06
C PHE A 21 -0.28 2.36 -8.96
N ALA A 22 -0.79 3.07 -7.94
CA ALA A 22 0.02 3.55 -6.82
C ALA A 22 0.70 2.40 -6.06
N LEU A 23 -0.04 1.36 -5.66
CA LEU A 23 0.54 0.29 -4.85
C LEU A 23 1.53 -0.54 -5.66
N ASN A 24 1.20 -0.93 -6.90
CA ASN A 24 2.10 -1.73 -7.73
C ASN A 24 3.42 -1.00 -8.03
N THR A 25 3.34 0.27 -8.43
CA THR A 25 4.54 1.05 -8.75
C THR A 25 5.38 1.33 -7.51
N PHE A 26 4.76 1.63 -6.37
CA PHE A 26 5.47 1.78 -5.10
C PHE A 26 6.20 0.49 -4.69
N CYS A 27 5.49 -0.64 -4.68
CA CYS A 27 6.07 -1.94 -4.36
C CYS A 27 7.20 -2.31 -5.33
N TYR A 28 7.05 -2.03 -6.62
CA TYR A 28 8.08 -2.28 -7.61
C TYR A 28 9.35 -1.46 -7.32
N ILE A 29 9.20 -0.15 -7.07
CA ILE A 29 10.32 0.75 -6.75
C ILE A 29 11.07 0.29 -5.49
N ILE A 30 10.34 -0.08 -4.43
CA ILE A 30 10.95 -0.56 -3.17
C ILE A 30 11.63 -1.92 -3.37
N SER A 31 11.05 -2.80 -4.20
CA SER A 31 11.55 -4.16 -4.37
C SER A 31 12.80 -4.21 -5.25
N LEU A 32 12.99 -3.31 -6.19
CA LEU A 32 14.18 -3.28 -7.06
C LEU A 32 15.53 -3.33 -6.28
N PRO A 33 15.82 -2.40 -5.35
CA PRO A 33 17.08 -2.45 -4.60
C PRO A 33 17.14 -3.64 -3.63
N ILE A 34 16.01 -4.12 -3.13
CA ILE A 34 15.96 -5.28 -2.22
C ILE A 34 16.26 -6.57 -2.99
N GLU A 35 15.61 -6.79 -4.13
CA GLU A 35 15.67 -8.04 -4.88
C GLU A 35 16.95 -8.14 -5.71
N LEU A 36 17.26 -7.12 -6.52
CA LEU A 36 18.44 -7.14 -7.39
C LEU A 36 19.72 -6.71 -6.63
N GLY A 37 19.57 -5.83 -5.64
CA GLY A 37 20.70 -5.34 -4.84
C GLY A 37 21.00 -6.25 -3.65
N PHE A 38 20.16 -6.26 -2.62
CA PHE A 38 20.49 -6.99 -1.39
C PHE A 38 20.36 -8.52 -1.52
N ALA A 39 19.31 -9.01 -2.15
CA ALA A 39 19.06 -10.44 -2.33
C ALA A 39 19.79 -11.03 -3.54
N GLN A 40 20.41 -10.19 -4.39
CA GLN A 40 21.18 -10.60 -5.58
C GLN A 40 20.40 -11.58 -6.48
N MET A 41 19.09 -11.38 -6.62
CA MET A 41 18.23 -12.19 -7.49
C MET A 41 18.59 -11.94 -8.96
N SER A 42 18.48 -12.98 -9.80
CA SER A 42 18.61 -12.80 -11.25
C SER A 42 17.49 -11.90 -11.80
N PHE A 43 17.75 -11.20 -12.90
CA PHE A 43 16.73 -10.35 -13.53
C PHE A 43 15.47 -11.12 -13.93
N SER A 44 15.63 -12.36 -14.42
CA SER A 44 14.49 -13.22 -14.77
C SER A 44 13.66 -13.59 -13.53
N THR A 45 14.31 -13.96 -12.43
CA THR A 45 13.63 -14.28 -11.17
C THR A 45 12.89 -13.05 -10.61
N HIS A 46 13.52 -11.87 -10.65
CA HIS A 46 12.88 -10.61 -10.27
C HIS A 46 11.60 -10.37 -11.10
N LEU A 47 11.69 -10.43 -12.43
CA LEU A 47 10.53 -10.22 -13.31
C LEU A 47 9.40 -11.23 -13.03
N HIS A 48 9.74 -12.50 -12.82
CA HIS A 48 8.76 -13.54 -12.48
C HIS A 48 8.06 -13.24 -11.14
N THR A 49 8.81 -12.89 -10.10
CA THR A 49 8.27 -12.52 -8.79
C THR A 49 7.36 -11.29 -8.90
N ARG A 50 7.77 -10.27 -9.67
CA ARG A 50 6.98 -9.06 -9.88
C ARG A 50 5.72 -9.31 -10.69
N PHE A 51 5.76 -10.23 -11.65
CA PHE A 51 4.59 -10.63 -12.42
C PHE A 51 3.54 -11.31 -11.52
N ILE A 52 3.94 -12.23 -10.64
CA ILE A 52 3.02 -12.82 -9.65
C ILE A 52 2.52 -11.75 -8.67
N GLY A 53 3.43 -10.93 -8.16
CA GLY A 53 3.12 -9.84 -7.24
C GLY A 53 2.10 -8.86 -7.81
N LEU A 54 2.16 -8.56 -9.12
CA LEU A 54 1.21 -7.69 -9.81
C LEU A 54 -0.24 -8.15 -9.60
N PHE A 55 -0.53 -9.45 -9.71
CA PHE A 55 -1.88 -9.97 -9.53
C PHE A 55 -2.33 -9.87 -8.08
N ILE A 56 -1.47 -10.26 -7.13
CA ILE A 56 -1.78 -10.22 -5.70
C ILE A 56 -2.02 -8.77 -5.25
N ILE A 57 -1.13 -7.86 -5.63
CA ILE A 57 -1.24 -6.44 -5.28
C ILE A 57 -2.49 -5.83 -5.91
N THR A 58 -2.82 -6.19 -7.16
CA THR A 58 -4.00 -5.67 -7.85
C THR A 58 -5.29 -6.03 -7.12
N THR A 59 -5.39 -7.22 -6.50
CA THR A 59 -6.59 -7.62 -5.76
C THR A 59 -6.70 -6.93 -4.40
N THR A 60 -5.58 -6.60 -3.75
CA THR A 60 -5.58 -5.97 -2.41
C THR A 60 -5.53 -4.44 -2.42
N ALA A 61 -5.04 -3.82 -3.50
CA ALA A 61 -4.78 -2.38 -3.57
C ALA A 61 -6.00 -1.51 -3.25
N ARG A 62 -7.15 -1.77 -3.90
CA ARG A 62 -8.35 -0.97 -3.65
C ARG A 62 -8.99 -1.26 -2.29
N PRO A 63 -9.14 -2.52 -1.84
CA PRO A 63 -9.53 -2.82 -0.46
C PRO A 63 -8.68 -2.07 0.58
N PHE A 64 -7.35 -2.08 0.41
CA PHE A 64 -6.44 -1.33 1.27
C PHE A 64 -6.70 0.19 1.20
N GLY A 65 -6.86 0.75 0.01
CA GLY A 65 -7.14 2.18 -0.17
C GLY A 65 -8.42 2.60 0.57
N ILE A 66 -9.49 1.82 0.46
CA ILE A 66 -10.76 2.07 1.18
C ILE A 66 -10.54 1.99 2.70
N TRP A 67 -9.81 0.98 3.17
CA TRP A 67 -9.49 0.81 4.59
C TRP A 67 -8.70 1.99 5.16
N ARG A 68 -7.64 2.41 4.46
CA ARG A 68 -6.84 3.58 4.82
C ARG A 68 -7.69 4.84 4.89
N ASP A 69 -8.51 5.09 3.88
CA ASP A 69 -9.37 6.27 3.84
C ASP A 69 -10.38 6.27 5.02
N TRP A 70 -10.88 5.09 5.43
CA TRP A 70 -11.72 4.94 6.63
C TRP A 70 -10.95 5.22 7.94
N ILE A 71 -9.73 4.69 8.09
CA ILE A 71 -8.87 4.96 9.24
C ILE A 71 -8.57 6.48 9.34
N PHE A 72 -8.22 7.13 8.24
CA PHE A 72 -7.96 8.57 8.22
C PHE A 72 -9.17 9.40 8.68
N LYS A 73 -10.36 9.06 8.18
CA LYS A 73 -11.62 9.66 8.65
C LYS A 73 -11.83 9.45 10.15
N LYS A 74 -11.59 8.23 10.65
CA LYS A 74 -11.78 7.87 12.06
C LYS A 74 -10.86 8.69 12.99
N PHE A 75 -9.63 8.93 12.57
CA PHE A 75 -8.66 9.75 13.34
C PHE A 75 -8.74 11.25 13.05
N LYS A 76 -9.67 11.68 12.19
CA LYS A 76 -9.85 13.06 11.73
C LYS A 76 -8.53 13.65 11.21
N ILE A 77 -7.88 12.91 10.31
CA ILE A 77 -6.63 13.29 9.65
C ILE A 77 -6.86 13.40 8.15
N SER A 78 -6.15 14.32 7.51
CA SER A 78 -6.09 14.53 6.07
C SER A 78 -4.70 14.23 5.50
N ASN A 79 -4.58 14.12 4.19
CA ASN A 79 -3.27 14.00 3.53
C ASN A 79 -2.42 15.28 3.66
N GLU A 80 -3.02 16.41 4.00
CA GLU A 80 -2.36 17.71 4.16
C GLU A 80 -1.71 17.88 5.53
N ASP A 81 -2.13 17.07 6.51
CA ASP A 81 -1.55 17.08 7.85
C ASP A 81 -0.07 16.69 7.82
N LYS A 82 0.72 17.38 8.66
CA LYS A 82 2.17 17.19 8.80
C LYS A 82 2.52 16.69 10.20
N GLY A 83 3.72 16.12 10.32
CA GLY A 83 4.28 15.64 11.58
C GLY A 83 3.99 14.16 11.88
N ILE A 84 4.11 13.79 13.14
CA ILE A 84 4.10 12.38 13.58
C ILE A 84 2.71 11.74 13.50
N LYS A 85 1.64 12.51 13.72
CA LYS A 85 0.26 12.01 13.77
C LYS A 85 -0.16 11.29 12.47
N PRO A 86 -0.05 11.88 11.26
CA PRO A 86 -0.39 11.18 10.03
C PRO A 86 0.57 10.02 9.72
N TYR A 87 1.81 10.07 10.22
CA TYR A 87 2.75 8.96 10.10
C TYR A 87 2.25 7.73 10.85
N LEU A 88 1.90 7.89 12.13
CA LEU A 88 1.36 6.83 12.97
C LEU A 88 0.06 6.26 12.38
N VAL A 89 -0.80 7.12 11.82
CA VAL A 89 -2.07 6.69 11.25
C VAL A 89 -1.90 5.96 9.91
N ASP A 90 -0.97 6.37 9.04
CA ASP A 90 -0.62 5.59 7.84
C ASP A 90 -0.01 4.23 8.22
N THR A 91 0.92 4.19 9.17
CA THR A 91 1.51 2.94 9.67
C THR A 91 0.46 2.03 10.30
N LEU A 92 -0.45 2.58 11.10
CA LEU A 92 -1.57 1.83 11.68
C LEU A 92 -2.50 1.29 10.60
N ALA A 93 -2.86 2.09 9.60
CA ALA A 93 -3.70 1.66 8.49
C ALA A 93 -3.05 0.50 7.73
N TYR A 94 -1.76 0.60 7.44
CA TYR A 94 -0.97 -0.46 6.80
C TYR A 94 -0.95 -1.75 7.64
N LEU A 95 -0.53 -1.65 8.91
CA LEU A 95 -0.42 -2.81 9.79
C LEU A 95 -1.76 -3.49 10.04
N SER A 96 -2.82 -2.72 10.31
CA SER A 96 -4.14 -3.29 10.59
C SER A 96 -4.77 -4.00 9.39
N PHE A 97 -4.32 -3.71 8.17
CA PHE A 97 -4.78 -4.38 6.96
C PHE A 97 -3.88 -5.56 6.57
N GLU A 98 -2.56 -5.33 6.52
CA GLU A 98 -1.61 -6.31 5.98
C GLU A 98 -1.14 -7.33 7.02
N MET A 99 -1.05 -6.97 8.30
CA MET A 99 -0.59 -7.90 9.33
C MET A 99 -1.50 -9.13 9.46
N PRO A 100 -2.85 -9.02 9.44
CA PRO A 100 -3.72 -10.19 9.41
C PRO A 100 -3.44 -11.12 8.22
N LEU A 101 -3.28 -10.57 7.02
CA LEU A 101 -2.95 -11.35 5.81
C LEU A 101 -1.59 -12.05 5.96
N TYR A 102 -0.61 -11.35 6.52
CA TYR A 102 0.73 -11.88 6.76
C TYR A 102 0.72 -13.01 7.80
N ILE A 103 -0.01 -12.84 8.91
CA ILE A 103 -0.19 -13.88 9.93
C ILE A 103 -0.88 -15.10 9.31
N THR A 104 -1.94 -14.92 8.53
CA THR A 104 -2.61 -16.02 7.82
C THR A 104 -1.63 -16.77 6.92
N ASN A 105 -0.79 -16.06 6.16
CA ASN A 105 0.21 -16.69 5.30
C ASN A 105 1.25 -17.49 6.11
N LEU A 106 1.73 -16.96 7.23
CA LEU A 106 2.66 -17.67 8.12
C LEU A 106 2.04 -18.94 8.71
N THR A 107 0.77 -18.86 9.15
CA THR A 107 0.04 -20.01 9.70
C THR A 107 -0.14 -21.09 8.65
N ILE A 108 -0.56 -20.75 7.43
CA ILE A 108 -0.72 -21.70 6.32
C ILE A 108 0.63 -22.33 5.94
N SER A 109 1.72 -21.56 6.04
CA SER A 109 3.08 -22.05 5.78
C SER A 109 3.62 -22.98 6.87
N GLY A 110 2.90 -23.16 7.99
CA GLY A 110 3.32 -24.00 9.11
C GLY A 110 4.46 -23.38 9.94
N ALA A 111 4.60 -22.06 9.96
CA ALA A 111 5.64 -21.38 10.73
C ALA A 111 5.48 -21.65 12.24
N SER A 112 6.59 -21.86 12.95
CA SER A 112 6.56 -22.02 14.40
C SER A 112 6.17 -20.71 15.10
N LEU A 113 5.67 -20.78 16.34
CA LEU A 113 5.29 -19.58 17.09
C LEU A 113 6.45 -18.58 17.25
N GLU A 114 7.67 -19.08 17.48
CA GLU A 114 8.86 -18.23 17.58
C GLU A 114 9.18 -17.54 16.25
N GLN A 115 9.12 -18.28 15.13
CA GLN A 115 9.32 -17.72 13.80
C GLN A 115 8.25 -16.67 13.48
N MET A 116 6.99 -16.93 13.84
CA MET A 116 5.89 -16.00 13.66
C MET A 116 6.14 -14.69 14.41
N ILE A 117 6.49 -14.74 15.69
CA ILE A 117 6.74 -13.54 16.49
C ILE A 117 7.87 -12.69 15.90
N LYS A 118 9.00 -13.31 15.54
CA LYS A 118 10.14 -12.60 14.92
C LYS A 118 9.73 -11.95 13.59
N SER A 119 8.99 -12.69 12.77
CA SER A 119 8.49 -12.23 11.48
C SER A 119 7.52 -11.06 11.61
N ILE A 120 6.58 -11.12 12.56
CA ILE A 120 5.61 -10.05 12.83
C ILE A 120 6.31 -8.78 13.32
N LEU A 121 7.30 -8.90 14.21
CA LEU A 121 8.07 -7.75 14.70
C LEU A 121 8.86 -7.09 13.57
N PHE A 122 9.53 -7.89 12.74
CA PHE A 122 10.25 -7.38 11.58
C PHE A 122 9.31 -6.73 10.56
N PHE A 123 8.16 -7.35 10.31
CA PHE A 123 7.13 -6.78 9.45
C PHE A 123 6.60 -5.45 9.98
N ALA A 124 6.34 -5.34 11.29
CA ALA A 124 5.90 -4.11 11.92
C ALA A 124 6.95 -3.00 11.83
N PHE A 125 8.24 -3.35 11.95
CA PHE A 125 9.35 -2.41 11.75
C PHE A 125 9.37 -1.88 10.31
N ILE A 126 9.29 -2.76 9.31
CA ILE A 126 9.26 -2.38 7.89
C ILE A 126 8.02 -1.52 7.58
N ALA A 127 6.85 -1.92 8.07
CA ALA A 127 5.63 -1.12 7.94
C ALA A 127 5.78 0.27 8.57
N GLY A 128 6.48 0.34 9.70
CA GLY A 128 6.89 1.58 10.33
C GLY A 128 7.71 2.45 9.38
N MET A 129 8.59 1.89 8.55
CA MET A 129 9.38 2.65 7.58
C MET A 129 8.60 3.04 6.33
N VAL A 130 7.72 2.17 5.82
CA VAL A 130 7.09 2.36 4.49
C VAL A 130 5.67 2.91 4.53
N GLY A 131 4.96 2.83 5.66
CA GLY A 131 3.54 3.20 5.76
C GLY A 131 3.26 4.64 5.32
N ARG A 132 3.94 5.61 5.93
CA ARG A 132 3.77 7.03 5.58
C ARG A 132 4.36 7.39 4.21
N PRO A 133 5.58 6.94 3.82
CA PRO A 133 6.07 7.15 2.46
C PRO A 133 5.09 6.66 1.39
N TYR A 134 4.48 5.48 1.59
CA TYR A 134 3.45 4.98 0.70
C TYR A 134 2.20 5.88 0.70
N GLY A 135 1.69 6.29 1.88
CA GLY A 135 0.55 7.20 1.97
C GLY A 135 0.75 8.52 1.21
N ILE A 136 1.94 9.10 1.31
CA ILE A 136 2.33 10.31 0.56
C ILE A 136 2.38 10.02 -0.94
N TYR A 137 3.03 8.93 -1.35
CA TYR A 137 3.13 8.54 -2.75
C TYR A 137 1.75 8.26 -3.37
N ARG A 138 0.88 7.54 -2.67
CA ARG A 138 -0.50 7.27 -3.07
C ARG A 138 -1.26 8.58 -3.30
N ASN A 139 -1.18 9.53 -2.37
CA ASN A 139 -1.83 10.82 -2.52
C ASN A 139 -1.28 11.60 -3.73
N PHE A 140 0.05 11.55 -3.96
CA PHE A 140 0.67 12.14 -5.13
C PHE A 140 0.12 11.55 -6.43
N ILE A 141 0.06 10.22 -6.57
CA ILE A 141 -0.50 9.55 -7.74
C ILE A 141 -1.96 9.93 -7.98
N ARG A 142 -2.79 9.89 -6.92
CA ARG A 142 -4.21 10.23 -6.99
C ARG A 142 -4.43 11.65 -7.49
N CYS A 143 -3.73 12.63 -6.90
CA CYS A 143 -3.91 14.04 -7.21
C CYS A 143 -3.26 14.47 -8.54
N LYS A 144 -2.02 14.02 -8.82
CA LYS A 144 -1.23 14.53 -9.94
C LYS A 144 -1.42 13.73 -11.23
N ILE A 145 -1.58 12.41 -11.12
CA ILE A 145 -1.72 11.53 -12.29
C ILE A 145 -3.19 11.31 -12.63
N PHE A 146 -4.01 10.97 -11.63
CA PHE A 146 -5.42 10.64 -11.82
C PHE A 146 -6.40 11.81 -11.59
N LYS A 147 -5.88 12.99 -11.18
CA LYS A 147 -6.65 14.23 -10.96
C LYS A 147 -7.86 14.04 -10.03
N LEU A 148 -7.69 13.23 -8.98
CA LEU A 148 -8.67 13.06 -7.92
C LEU A 148 -8.52 14.17 -6.87
N ASP A 149 -9.64 14.57 -6.26
CA ASP A 149 -9.65 15.54 -5.16
C ASP A 149 -8.84 15.02 -3.96
N SER A 150 -8.12 15.91 -3.27
CA SER A 150 -7.27 15.58 -2.10
C SER A 150 -8.06 15.17 -0.85
N SER A 151 -9.39 15.09 -0.93
CA SER A 151 -10.25 14.74 0.19
C SER A 151 -10.19 13.24 0.49
N LEU A 152 -9.12 12.88 1.21
CA LEU A 152 -8.75 11.56 1.78
C LEU A 152 -8.09 10.56 0.81
#